data_AF-A0A422Q6Q7-F1
#
_entry.id   AF-A0A422Q6Q7-F1
#
_cell.length_a   1.000
_cell.length_b   1.000
_cell.length_c   1.000
_cell.angle_alpha   90.00
_cell.angle_beta   90.00
_cell.angle_gamma   90.00
#
_symmetry.space_group_name_H-M   'P 1'
#
loop_
_entity.id
_entity.type
_entity.pdbx_description
1 polymer ?
#
loop_
_entity_poly.entity_id
_entity_poly.type
_entity_poly.pdbx_seq_one_letter_code
_entity_poly.pdbx_strand_id
1 'polypeptide(L)'
;MMELQASIQLVSDYRPGGDASNSRSSLLTAVRQLVAALSDIEKIGEGIRPLVKALVTASVHLPEEWDDILRALRGVLETTSVPWLHRAFLLKALPGMLLGAPVGQRSQYGDALCEVLVRWSLPPPGSEEGDAQNAQDEASQNPNPQERRVALTALISLQEECAVSIVEKLTAQLPRSLPTCVSIVSSPSAKECLKNAFESWLCLPSPSAEASCTLELQKALREHFRGYGSSRCEQLCAALISQEAPKSVTELDALQKQLLELEEVEASHRNIVSNRLSLAFLLAKATEVLDLVYSSEQKCLDKSVEDFTVPLSVIQLLVQLTSVASVTPDSLSSQELQKLAACLVAVESADAALDAPLPIIECALYLVLRALPCTAATDEGVRPLLSEIFRVAGTLLPVVEDAVLKIHSAAPLLREQQHAAELKTKADGEEGPTQSAHPSFTALRVAQTVAQLCRICRKKLQPDGVKQRDEEGLCNELDEVAAAVRGVTPSWRRDKAKTQRSQAPATSHSRRVAADTAGSRKDRYHSYKQQRHGDRGGGHPPPKRRRRDAPQK
;
A
#
# COMPACT_ATOMS: atom_id res chain seq x y z
N MET A 1 -24.57 23.81 54.13
CA MET A 1 -24.81 23.25 52.78
C MET A 1 -24.33 24.30 51.79
N MET A 2 -23.58 23.93 50.74
CA MET A 2 -23.26 24.90 49.68
C MET A 2 -24.44 25.00 48.72
N GLU A 3 -24.64 26.15 48.09
CA GLU A 3 -25.62 26.29 47.02
C GLU A 3 -25.10 25.63 45.74
N LEU A 4 -25.99 25.01 44.96
CA LEU A 4 -25.62 24.25 43.76
C LEU A 4 -24.75 25.06 42.79
N GLN A 5 -25.09 26.34 42.59
CA GLN A 5 -24.35 27.26 41.73
C GLN A 5 -22.94 27.57 42.27
N ALA A 6 -22.75 27.64 43.59
CA ALA A 6 -21.44 27.83 44.20
C ALA A 6 -20.57 26.58 44.01
N SER A 7 -21.14 25.38 44.15
CA SER A 7 -20.45 24.12 43.87
C SER A 7 -20.08 23.96 42.39
N ILE A 8 -20.93 24.41 41.46
CA ILE A 8 -20.60 24.47 40.01
C ILE A 8 -19.43 25.43 39.75
N GLN A 9 -19.45 26.63 40.36
CA GLN A 9 -18.38 27.63 40.17
C GLN A 9 -17.04 27.16 40.76
N LEU A 10 -17.04 26.63 41.98
CA LEU A 10 -15.85 26.08 42.65
C LEU A 10 -15.14 25.02 41.81
N VAL A 11 -15.91 24.13 41.17
CA VAL A 11 -15.38 23.07 40.31
C VAL A 11 -14.91 23.62 38.95
N SER A 12 -15.59 24.63 38.41
CA SER A 12 -15.27 25.21 37.09
C SER A 12 -14.02 26.10 37.11
N ASP A 13 -13.76 26.79 38.22
CA ASP A 13 -12.61 27.69 38.38
C ASP A 13 -11.33 26.98 38.89
N TYR A 14 -11.42 25.70 39.25
CA TYR A 14 -10.30 24.96 39.84
C TYR A 14 -9.10 24.86 38.89
N ARG A 15 -7.89 25.05 39.45
CA ARG A 15 -6.62 24.91 38.72
C ARG A 15 -5.62 24.12 39.57
N PRO A 16 -5.08 22.99 39.08
CA PRO A 16 -4.02 22.27 39.79
C PRO A 16 -2.75 23.11 39.83
N GLY A 17 -2.24 23.38 41.05
CA GLY A 17 -1.00 24.15 41.26
C GLY A 17 -1.05 25.21 42.38
N GLY A 18 -2.20 25.42 43.03
CA GLY A 18 -2.31 26.30 44.21
C GLY A 18 -2.11 25.57 45.54
N ASP A 19 -1.42 26.21 46.49
CA ASP A 19 -1.14 25.68 47.83
C ASP A 19 -2.41 25.59 48.71
N ALA A 20 -3.12 24.46 48.68
CA ALA A 20 -3.98 24.02 49.78
C ALA A 20 -4.41 22.55 49.65
N SER A 21 -4.03 21.69 50.59
CA SER A 21 -4.68 20.38 50.78
C SER A 21 -6.19 20.52 51.06
N ASN A 22 -6.58 21.60 51.75
CA ASN A 22 -7.98 21.98 52.01
C ASN A 22 -8.79 22.32 50.74
N SER A 23 -8.14 22.59 49.60
CA SER A 23 -8.85 22.80 48.32
C SER A 23 -9.37 21.49 47.73
N ARG A 24 -8.63 20.37 47.86
CA ARG A 24 -9.04 19.07 47.31
C ARG A 24 -10.23 18.48 48.07
N SER A 25 -10.26 18.60 49.39
CA SER A 25 -11.37 18.09 50.21
C SER A 25 -12.67 18.88 50.00
N SER A 26 -12.58 20.21 49.82
CA SER A 26 -13.73 21.06 49.47
C SER A 26 -14.21 20.82 48.02
N LEU A 27 -13.29 20.68 47.06
CA LEU A 27 -13.61 20.31 45.67
C LEU A 27 -14.33 18.96 45.59
N LEU A 28 -13.79 17.91 46.23
CA LEU A 28 -14.41 16.57 46.27
C LEU A 28 -15.78 16.60 46.97
N THR A 29 -15.95 17.41 48.01
CA THR A 29 -17.26 17.62 48.65
C THR A 29 -18.26 18.29 47.69
N ALA A 30 -17.83 19.26 46.89
CA ALA A 30 -18.67 19.89 45.87
C ALA A 30 -19.02 18.91 44.74
N VAL A 31 -18.06 18.14 44.22
CA VAL A 31 -18.29 17.12 43.18
C VAL A 31 -19.33 16.09 43.62
N ARG A 32 -19.24 15.59 44.85
CA ARG A 32 -20.25 14.66 45.40
C ARG A 32 -21.64 15.30 45.56
N GLN A 33 -21.73 16.60 45.84
CA GLN A 33 -23.00 17.33 45.80
C GLN A 33 -23.55 17.49 44.38
N LEU A 34 -22.70 17.74 43.37
CA LEU A 34 -23.12 17.80 41.96
C LEU A 34 -23.59 16.43 41.45
N VAL A 35 -22.89 15.35 41.82
CA VAL A 35 -23.29 13.96 41.54
C VAL A 35 -24.62 13.62 42.20
N ALA A 36 -24.80 13.96 43.48
CA ALA A 36 -26.07 13.74 44.18
C ALA A 36 -27.22 14.57 43.58
N ALA A 37 -26.95 15.80 43.14
CA ALA A 37 -27.95 16.62 42.46
C ALA A 37 -28.43 16.00 41.13
N LEU A 38 -27.56 15.35 40.36
CA LEU A 38 -27.95 14.61 39.15
C LEU A 38 -28.91 13.43 39.40
N SER A 39 -29.10 12.99 40.65
CA SER A 39 -30.13 11.99 40.99
C SER A 39 -31.54 12.59 41.16
N ASP A 40 -31.68 13.91 41.17
CA ASP A 40 -32.92 14.64 41.46
C ASP A 40 -33.26 15.61 40.32
N ILE A 41 -33.28 15.07 39.08
CA ILE A 41 -33.20 15.84 37.84
C ILE A 41 -34.37 16.83 37.67
N GLU A 42 -35.55 16.50 38.18
CA GLU A 42 -36.75 17.34 38.15
C GLU A 42 -36.54 18.72 38.81
N LYS A 43 -35.58 18.85 39.73
CA LYS A 43 -35.25 20.10 40.43
C LYS A 43 -34.12 20.91 39.78
N ILE A 44 -33.43 20.35 38.77
CA ILE A 44 -32.27 21.01 38.12
C ILE A 44 -32.71 21.91 36.97
N GLY A 45 -33.75 21.51 36.21
CA GLY A 45 -34.26 22.26 35.06
C GLY A 45 -33.17 22.62 34.05
N GLU A 46 -33.08 23.90 33.68
CA GLU A 46 -32.08 24.40 32.72
C GLU A 46 -30.62 24.27 33.23
N GLY A 47 -30.43 24.15 34.56
CA GLY A 47 -29.12 24.08 35.23
C GLY A 47 -28.26 22.86 34.88
N ILE A 48 -28.81 21.87 34.17
CA ILE A 48 -28.10 20.64 33.77
C ILE A 48 -26.84 20.97 32.93
N ARG A 49 -26.88 21.99 32.06
CA ARG A 49 -25.75 22.28 31.14
C ARG A 49 -24.49 22.79 31.88
N PRO A 50 -24.56 23.79 32.79
CA PRO A 50 -23.43 24.13 33.66
C PRO A 50 -22.96 22.97 34.54
N LEU A 51 -23.89 22.19 35.12
CA LEU A 51 -23.57 21.08 36.02
C LEU A 51 -22.77 19.98 35.30
N VAL A 52 -23.23 19.52 34.13
CA VAL A 52 -22.53 18.52 33.31
C VAL A 52 -21.14 19.02 32.89
N LYS A 53 -20.97 20.31 32.54
CA LYS A 53 -19.64 20.87 32.25
C LYS A 53 -18.71 20.77 33.46
N ALA A 54 -19.17 21.20 34.63
CA ALA A 54 -18.39 21.16 35.86
C ALA A 54 -17.96 19.73 36.21
N LEU A 55 -18.86 18.74 36.10
CA LEU A 55 -18.51 17.34 36.33
C LEU A 55 -17.51 16.77 35.32
N VAL A 56 -17.62 17.14 34.03
CA VAL A 56 -16.62 16.76 33.02
C VAL A 56 -15.25 17.38 33.35
N THR A 57 -15.20 18.65 33.74
CA THR A 57 -13.96 19.29 34.24
C THR A 57 -13.43 18.61 35.52
N ALA A 58 -14.30 18.22 36.46
CA ALA A 58 -13.90 17.53 37.69
C ALA A 58 -13.20 16.19 37.39
N SER A 59 -13.71 15.42 36.42
CA SER A 59 -13.16 14.10 36.06
C SER A 59 -11.70 14.14 35.58
N VAL A 60 -11.26 15.28 35.04
CA VAL A 60 -9.86 15.54 34.66
C VAL A 60 -8.96 15.82 35.87
N HIS A 61 -9.51 16.40 36.94
CA HIS A 61 -8.77 16.87 38.11
C HIS A 61 -8.84 15.95 39.32
N LEU A 62 -9.84 15.05 39.37
CA LEU A 62 -10.05 14.03 40.40
C LEU A 62 -10.28 12.65 39.74
N PRO A 63 -9.21 11.96 39.26
CA PRO A 63 -9.32 10.61 38.71
C PRO A 63 -9.97 9.61 39.68
N GLU A 64 -9.84 9.85 41.00
CA GLU A 64 -10.47 9.04 42.05
C GLU A 64 -12.01 9.02 42.02
N GLU A 65 -12.68 10.05 41.48
CA GLU A 65 -14.15 10.13 41.38
C GLU A 65 -14.64 9.86 39.93
N TRP A 66 -13.75 9.54 38.99
CA TRP A 66 -14.05 9.45 37.55
C TRP A 66 -15.18 8.44 37.24
N ASP A 67 -15.11 7.25 37.82
CA ASP A 67 -16.13 6.19 37.64
C ASP A 67 -17.49 6.58 38.24
N ASP A 68 -17.50 7.31 39.35
CA ASP A 68 -18.71 7.77 40.02
C ASP A 68 -19.37 8.90 39.21
N ILE A 69 -18.58 9.82 38.66
CA ILE A 69 -19.02 10.85 37.72
C ILE A 69 -19.62 10.21 36.47
N LEU A 70 -18.92 9.24 35.84
CA LEU A 70 -19.44 8.58 34.65
C LEU A 70 -20.72 7.79 34.96
N ARG A 71 -20.82 7.12 36.12
CA ARG A 71 -22.02 6.38 36.52
C ARG A 71 -23.24 7.30 36.70
N ALA A 72 -23.05 8.48 37.30
CA ALA A 72 -24.10 9.48 37.41
C ALA A 72 -24.54 10.00 36.03
N LEU A 73 -23.59 10.30 35.14
CA LEU A 73 -23.86 10.76 33.78
C LEU A 73 -24.54 9.68 32.92
N ARG A 74 -24.20 8.39 33.09
CA ARG A 74 -24.92 7.25 32.49
C ARG A 74 -26.40 7.22 32.95
N GLY A 75 -26.67 7.38 34.24
CA GLY A 75 -28.04 7.41 34.77
C GLY A 75 -28.91 8.53 34.18
N VAL A 76 -28.34 9.71 33.96
CA VAL A 76 -29.02 10.84 33.28
C VAL A 76 -29.35 10.50 31.81
N LEU A 77 -28.50 9.72 31.12
CA LEU A 77 -28.75 9.27 29.75
C LEU A 77 -29.83 8.18 29.64
N GLU A 78 -29.96 7.33 30.66
CA GLU A 78 -30.98 6.27 30.70
C GLU A 78 -32.36 6.79 31.15
N THR A 79 -32.40 7.94 31.82
CA THR A 79 -33.63 8.53 32.35
C THR A 79 -34.49 9.16 31.23
N THR A 80 -35.70 8.62 31.06
CA THR A 80 -36.64 9.01 29.98
C THR A 80 -37.23 10.41 30.15
N SER A 81 -37.44 10.88 31.38
CA SER A 81 -38.00 12.21 31.69
C SER A 81 -37.04 13.37 31.36
N VAL A 82 -35.76 13.10 31.15
CA VAL A 82 -34.77 14.11 30.74
C VAL A 82 -35.00 14.49 29.28
N PRO A 83 -35.24 15.76 28.92
CA PRO A 83 -35.45 16.13 27.53
C PRO A 83 -34.21 15.81 26.68
N TRP A 84 -34.42 15.29 25.47
CA TRP A 84 -33.34 14.80 24.59
C TRP A 84 -32.23 15.85 24.36
N LEU A 85 -32.55 17.14 24.35
CA LEU A 85 -31.59 18.25 24.23
C LEU A 85 -30.52 18.28 25.33
N HIS A 86 -30.83 17.76 26.52
CA HIS A 86 -29.90 17.64 27.64
C HIS A 86 -29.08 16.34 27.56
N ARG A 87 -29.70 15.22 27.16
CA ARG A 87 -28.99 13.95 26.93
C ARG A 87 -28.01 14.06 25.75
N ALA A 88 -28.40 14.70 24.65
CA ALA A 88 -27.53 15.04 23.53
C ALA A 88 -26.39 15.99 23.95
N PHE A 89 -26.65 16.99 24.79
CA PHE A 89 -25.58 17.84 25.34
C PHE A 89 -24.58 17.03 26.17
N LEU A 90 -25.07 16.09 26.99
CA LEU A 90 -24.25 15.20 27.81
C LEU A 90 -23.39 14.27 26.93
N LEU A 91 -23.98 13.60 25.93
CA LEU A 91 -23.26 12.78 24.94
C LEU A 91 -22.14 13.57 24.26
N LYS A 92 -22.38 14.83 23.88
CA LYS A 92 -21.38 15.73 23.30
C LYS A 92 -20.27 16.13 24.29
N ALA A 93 -20.54 16.12 25.60
CA ALA A 93 -19.58 16.49 26.63
C ALA A 93 -18.68 15.33 27.09
N LEU A 94 -19.15 14.07 26.99
CA LEU A 94 -18.41 12.88 27.45
C LEU A 94 -16.95 12.78 26.96
N PRO A 95 -16.59 13.07 25.69
CA PRO A 95 -15.18 13.03 25.25
C PRO A 95 -14.24 13.97 26.02
N GLY A 96 -14.79 15.00 26.67
CA GLY A 96 -14.03 15.90 27.54
C GLY A 96 -13.41 15.21 28.76
N MET A 97 -13.99 14.09 29.23
CA MET A 97 -13.53 13.34 30.41
C MET A 97 -12.20 12.61 30.21
N LEU A 98 -11.63 12.62 28.99
CA LEU A 98 -10.29 12.10 28.69
C LEU A 98 -9.23 13.20 28.56
N LEU A 99 -9.61 14.47 28.49
CA LEU A 99 -8.69 15.57 28.21
C LEU A 99 -7.73 15.81 29.37
N GLY A 100 -6.52 15.25 29.28
CA GLY A 100 -5.53 15.31 30.36
C GLY A 100 -5.55 14.12 31.32
N ALA A 101 -6.33 13.07 31.03
CA ALA A 101 -6.38 11.86 31.83
C ALA A 101 -4.98 11.19 31.99
N PRO A 102 -4.67 10.59 33.17
CA PRO A 102 -3.37 9.95 33.44
C PRO A 102 -3.06 8.84 32.43
N VAL A 103 -1.84 8.83 31.90
CA VAL A 103 -1.44 7.95 30.77
C VAL A 103 -1.78 6.48 31.02
N GLY A 104 -1.51 5.95 32.22
CA GLY A 104 -1.79 4.56 32.58
C GLY A 104 -3.28 4.19 32.74
N GLN A 105 -4.20 5.17 32.75
CA GLN A 105 -5.65 4.95 32.89
C GLN A 105 -6.43 5.29 31.61
N ARG A 106 -5.79 5.91 30.61
CA ARG A 106 -6.46 6.35 29.36
C ARG A 106 -7.18 5.23 28.61
N SER A 107 -6.62 4.01 28.59
CA SER A 107 -7.31 2.87 27.97
C SER A 107 -8.62 2.59 28.69
N GLN A 108 -8.58 2.26 29.98
CA GLN A 108 -9.76 1.93 30.79
C GLN A 108 -10.85 3.02 30.73
N TYR A 109 -10.46 4.30 30.85
CA TYR A 109 -11.39 5.42 30.74
C TYR A 109 -11.94 5.58 29.31
N GLY A 110 -11.10 5.37 28.28
CA GLY A 110 -11.51 5.30 26.88
C GLY A 110 -12.52 4.19 26.64
N ASP A 111 -12.23 2.97 27.09
CA ASP A 111 -13.07 1.77 26.97
C ASP A 111 -14.46 1.98 27.58
N ALA A 112 -14.53 2.61 28.74
CA ALA A 112 -15.76 2.93 29.46
C ALA A 112 -16.57 4.07 28.80
N LEU A 113 -15.94 5.00 28.08
CA LEU A 113 -16.67 5.98 27.26
C LEU A 113 -17.10 5.40 25.90
N CYS A 114 -16.28 4.56 25.29
CA CYS A 114 -16.61 3.85 24.05
C CYS A 114 -17.83 2.96 24.25
N GLU A 115 -17.95 2.26 25.39
CA GLU A 115 -19.15 1.49 25.74
C GLU A 115 -20.44 2.35 25.69
N VAL A 116 -20.42 3.53 26.31
CA VAL A 116 -21.58 4.44 26.31
C VAL A 116 -21.85 4.99 24.91
N LEU A 117 -20.84 5.54 24.24
CA LEU A 117 -21.03 6.20 22.95
C LEU A 117 -21.38 5.22 21.82
N VAL A 118 -20.91 3.96 21.89
CA VAL A 118 -21.40 2.88 21.02
C VAL A 118 -22.86 2.57 21.34
N ARG A 119 -23.22 2.29 22.60
CA ARG A 119 -24.60 1.94 22.99
C ARG A 119 -25.63 3.02 22.60
N TRP A 120 -25.27 4.30 22.66
CA TRP A 120 -26.14 5.41 22.24
C TRP A 120 -26.04 5.80 20.75
N SER A 121 -25.12 5.24 19.97
CA SER A 121 -25.06 5.47 18.51
C SER A 121 -25.85 4.45 17.69
N LEU A 122 -26.17 3.28 18.27
CA LEU A 122 -26.93 2.20 17.63
C LEU A 122 -28.46 2.42 17.74
N PRO A 123 -29.27 2.00 16.74
CA PRO A 123 -30.73 1.96 16.88
C PRO A 123 -31.14 0.98 18.00
N PRO A 124 -32.24 1.25 18.73
CA PRO A 124 -32.75 0.31 19.75
C PRO A 124 -33.13 -1.04 19.12
N PRO A 125 -32.96 -2.17 19.84
CA PRO A 125 -33.21 -3.50 19.30
C PRO A 125 -34.70 -3.66 18.95
N GLY A 126 -34.98 -4.13 17.72
CA GLY A 126 -36.34 -4.29 17.21
C GLY A 126 -36.93 -3.07 16.50
N SER A 127 -36.20 -1.95 16.37
CA SER A 127 -36.60 -0.85 15.49
C SER A 127 -35.96 -0.99 14.11
N GLU A 128 -36.75 -1.34 13.10
CA GLU A 128 -36.34 -1.25 11.69
C GLU A 128 -36.34 0.22 11.24
N GLU A 129 -35.40 0.61 10.38
CA GLU A 129 -35.25 2.01 9.91
C GLU A 129 -36.14 2.31 8.68
N GLY A 130 -37.43 1.98 8.79
CA GLY A 130 -38.44 2.26 7.75
C GLY A 130 -39.06 3.65 7.87
N ASP A 131 -38.73 4.54 6.93
CA ASP A 131 -39.43 5.80 6.58
C ASP A 131 -40.16 6.56 7.70
N ALA A 132 -39.45 6.85 8.79
CA ALA A 132 -39.94 7.65 9.92
C ALA A 132 -40.05 9.17 9.60
N GLN A 133 -40.81 9.52 8.56
CA GLN A 133 -41.09 10.93 8.20
C GLN A 133 -42.20 11.57 9.07
N ASN A 134 -42.91 10.78 9.88
CA ASN A 134 -43.97 11.26 10.78
C ASN A 134 -43.40 11.69 12.14
N ALA A 135 -43.08 12.97 12.27
CA ALA A 135 -42.31 13.56 13.37
C ALA A 135 -43.08 13.73 14.72
N GLN A 136 -43.75 12.68 15.20
CA GLN A 136 -44.38 12.67 16.53
C GLN A 136 -43.91 11.52 17.45
N ASP A 137 -43.50 10.36 16.91
CA ASP A 137 -42.95 9.25 17.71
C ASP A 137 -41.42 9.32 17.94
N GLU A 138 -40.70 10.30 17.36
CA GLU A 138 -39.26 10.50 17.64
C GLU A 138 -38.94 10.76 19.14
N ALA A 139 -39.94 11.14 19.94
CA ALA A 139 -39.78 11.45 21.35
C ALA A 139 -39.84 10.24 22.29
N SER A 140 -40.36 9.09 21.83
CA SER A 140 -40.58 7.89 22.66
C SER A 140 -39.48 6.82 22.51
N GLN A 141 -38.70 6.87 21.43
CA GLN A 141 -37.55 5.98 21.23
C GLN A 141 -36.25 6.57 21.82
N ASN A 142 -35.61 5.85 22.74
CA ASN A 142 -34.26 6.15 23.23
C ASN A 142 -33.26 5.06 22.77
N PRO A 143 -32.12 5.40 22.13
CA PRO A 143 -31.70 6.72 21.69
C PRO A 143 -32.43 7.17 20.40
N ASN A 144 -32.87 8.42 20.35
CA ASN A 144 -33.57 8.95 19.18
C ASN A 144 -32.61 9.28 18.00
N PRO A 145 -33.11 9.52 16.77
CA PRO A 145 -32.26 9.77 15.60
C PRO A 145 -31.33 10.99 15.70
N GLN A 146 -31.57 11.91 16.63
CA GLN A 146 -30.73 13.09 16.86
C GLN A 146 -29.66 12.80 17.93
N GLU A 147 -30.03 12.09 18.99
CA GLU A 147 -29.09 11.55 20.00
C GLU A 147 -28.09 10.58 19.36
N ARG A 148 -28.53 9.67 18.48
CA ARG A 148 -27.65 8.74 17.75
C ARG A 148 -26.59 9.49 16.92
N ARG A 149 -26.99 10.56 16.22
CA ARG A 149 -26.07 11.43 15.45
C ARG A 149 -25.08 12.17 16.33
N VAL A 150 -25.48 12.61 17.54
CA VAL A 150 -24.57 13.27 18.49
C VAL A 150 -23.63 12.27 19.17
N ALA A 151 -24.10 11.08 19.54
CA ALA A 151 -23.26 9.99 20.06
C ALA A 151 -22.19 9.56 19.05
N LEU A 152 -22.58 9.38 17.78
CA LEU A 152 -21.67 9.11 16.65
C LEU A 152 -20.61 10.23 16.48
N THR A 153 -21.02 11.49 16.56
CA THR A 153 -20.11 12.65 16.47
C THR A 153 -19.12 12.68 17.65
N ALA A 154 -19.61 12.40 18.87
CA ALA A 154 -18.79 12.32 20.07
C ALA A 154 -17.78 11.16 20.01
N LEU A 155 -18.21 9.98 19.55
CA LEU A 155 -17.40 8.79 19.33
C LEU A 155 -16.26 9.06 18.32
N ILE A 156 -16.56 9.73 17.21
CA ILE A 156 -15.56 10.17 16.22
C ILE A 156 -14.55 11.18 16.81
N SER A 157 -14.96 11.97 17.81
CA SER A 157 -14.10 12.99 18.45
C SER A 157 -13.17 12.46 19.55
N LEU A 158 -13.28 11.17 19.94
CA LEU A 158 -12.43 10.55 20.96
C LEU A 158 -10.94 10.57 20.59
N GLN A 159 -10.08 10.34 21.58
CA GLN A 159 -8.62 10.28 21.41
C GLN A 159 -8.21 9.06 20.57
N GLU A 160 -7.02 9.09 19.98
CA GLU A 160 -6.64 8.12 18.93
C GLU A 160 -6.41 6.73 19.51
N GLU A 161 -5.99 6.68 20.78
CA GLU A 161 -5.89 5.49 21.62
C GLU A 161 -7.22 4.72 21.72
N CYS A 162 -8.37 5.37 21.54
CA CYS A 162 -9.70 4.74 21.61
C CYS A 162 -10.09 3.99 20.33
N ALA A 163 -9.37 4.17 19.22
CA ALA A 163 -9.80 3.70 17.89
C ALA A 163 -10.07 2.19 17.81
N VAL A 164 -9.23 1.37 18.44
CA VAL A 164 -9.38 -0.10 18.46
C VAL A 164 -10.62 -0.49 19.26
N SER A 165 -10.77 0.03 20.48
CA SER A 165 -11.90 -0.21 21.39
C SER A 165 -13.26 0.17 20.79
N ILE A 166 -13.30 1.27 20.01
CA ILE A 166 -14.48 1.67 19.22
C ILE A 166 -14.84 0.58 18.20
N VAL A 167 -13.87 0.11 17.42
CA VAL A 167 -14.08 -0.89 16.36
C VAL A 167 -14.46 -2.24 16.95
N GLU A 168 -13.81 -2.70 18.01
CA GLU A 168 -14.17 -3.94 18.72
C GLU A 168 -15.62 -3.91 19.21
N LYS A 169 -16.02 -2.85 19.94
CA LYS A 169 -17.38 -2.74 20.50
C LYS A 169 -18.45 -2.58 19.43
N LEU A 170 -18.14 -1.95 18.30
CA LEU A 170 -19.05 -1.87 17.16
C LEU A 170 -19.13 -3.19 16.39
N THR A 171 -18.01 -3.84 16.08
CA THR A 171 -17.99 -5.07 15.29
C THR A 171 -18.60 -6.26 16.04
N ALA A 172 -18.48 -6.30 17.37
CA ALA A 172 -19.20 -7.21 18.25
C ALA A 172 -20.74 -7.00 18.29
N GLN A 173 -21.27 -5.98 17.60
CA GLN A 173 -22.70 -5.68 17.47
C GLN A 173 -23.18 -5.77 16.00
N LEU A 174 -22.40 -6.38 15.09
CA LEU A 174 -22.86 -6.69 13.73
C LEU A 174 -23.95 -7.78 13.75
N PRO A 175 -24.92 -7.77 12.81
CA PRO A 175 -25.09 -6.80 11.72
C PRO A 175 -25.68 -5.44 12.15
N ARG A 176 -26.29 -5.32 13.34
CA ARG A 176 -27.01 -4.13 13.83
C ARG A 176 -26.18 -2.83 13.84
N SER A 177 -24.86 -2.93 13.96
CA SER A 177 -23.94 -1.78 13.92
C SER A 177 -23.50 -1.35 12.52
N LEU A 178 -23.80 -2.11 11.47
CA LEU A 178 -23.29 -1.88 10.12
C LEU A 178 -23.57 -0.44 9.59
N PRO A 179 -24.77 0.16 9.74
CA PRO A 179 -25.02 1.53 9.31
C PRO A 179 -24.17 2.56 10.03
N THR A 180 -23.90 2.34 11.33
CA THR A 180 -23.02 3.20 12.14
C THR A 180 -21.57 3.05 11.72
N CYS A 181 -21.09 1.83 11.50
CA CYS A 181 -19.73 1.55 11.02
C CYS A 181 -19.47 2.18 9.64
N VAL A 182 -20.40 2.01 8.69
CA VAL A 182 -20.33 2.66 7.36
C VAL A 182 -20.36 4.18 7.51
N SER A 183 -21.21 4.74 8.38
CA SER A 183 -21.27 6.19 8.64
C SER A 183 -19.96 6.77 9.18
N ILE A 184 -19.21 6.01 9.99
CA ILE A 184 -17.87 6.40 10.44
C ILE A 184 -16.88 6.37 9.27
N VAL A 185 -16.85 5.28 8.50
CA VAL A 185 -15.92 5.11 7.38
C VAL A 185 -16.15 6.14 6.27
N SER A 186 -17.41 6.43 5.93
CA SER A 186 -17.78 7.46 4.95
C SER A 186 -17.59 8.90 5.46
N SER A 187 -17.44 9.12 6.76
CA SER A 187 -17.27 10.47 7.31
C SER A 187 -15.91 11.08 6.93
N PRO A 188 -15.87 12.34 6.44
CA PRO A 188 -14.63 13.08 6.25
C PRO A 188 -14.05 13.62 7.57
N SER A 189 -14.83 13.60 8.66
CA SER A 189 -14.39 14.01 10.00
C SER A 189 -13.86 12.85 10.85
N ALA A 190 -13.98 11.61 10.38
CA ALA A 190 -13.39 10.45 11.05
C ALA A 190 -11.88 10.40 10.84
N LYS A 191 -11.13 10.34 11.95
CA LYS A 191 -9.67 10.25 11.97
C LYS A 191 -9.17 9.02 11.21
N GLU A 192 -8.00 9.12 10.58
CA GLU A 192 -7.40 8.01 9.83
C GLU A 192 -7.09 6.81 10.73
N CYS A 193 -6.68 7.01 12.00
CA CYS A 193 -6.49 5.93 12.97
C CYS A 193 -7.74 5.04 13.18
N LEU A 194 -8.94 5.61 13.09
CA LEU A 194 -10.20 4.89 13.23
C LEU A 194 -10.53 4.09 11.95
N LYS A 195 -10.13 4.58 10.78
CA LYS A 195 -10.26 3.85 9.50
C LYS A 195 -9.21 2.72 9.41
N ASN A 196 -8.00 2.95 9.91
CA ASN A 196 -6.95 1.93 10.09
C ASN A 196 -7.41 0.81 11.04
N ALA A 197 -8.10 1.15 12.13
CA ALA A 197 -8.63 0.14 13.05
C ALA A 197 -9.70 -0.75 12.39
N PHE A 198 -10.60 -0.19 11.57
CA PHE A 198 -11.54 -0.97 10.76
C PHE A 198 -10.85 -1.85 9.71
N GLU A 199 -9.80 -1.35 9.05
CA GLU A 199 -9.01 -2.18 8.12
C GLU A 199 -8.27 -3.30 8.84
N SER A 200 -7.62 -2.99 9.97
CA SER A 200 -6.90 -3.97 10.79
C SER A 200 -7.81 -5.10 11.26
N TRP A 201 -9.04 -4.78 11.65
CA TRP A 201 -10.07 -5.78 11.98
C TRP A 201 -10.47 -6.65 10.78
N LEU A 202 -10.63 -6.07 9.58
CA LEU A 202 -10.89 -6.83 8.35
C LEU A 202 -9.74 -7.75 7.92
N CYS A 203 -8.52 -7.52 8.41
CA CYS A 203 -7.36 -8.38 8.15
C CYS A 203 -7.26 -9.56 9.14
N LEU A 204 -8.01 -9.55 10.24
CA LEU A 204 -8.03 -10.68 11.18
C LEU A 204 -8.85 -11.85 10.60
N PRO A 205 -8.39 -13.12 10.77
CA PRO A 205 -9.16 -14.30 10.37
C PRO A 205 -10.38 -14.47 11.30
N SER A 206 -11.49 -13.82 10.97
CA SER A 206 -12.71 -13.78 11.78
C SER A 206 -13.64 -14.97 11.52
N PRO A 207 -13.91 -15.83 12.51
CA PRO A 207 -14.83 -16.96 12.38
C PRO A 207 -16.30 -16.60 12.69
N SER A 208 -16.60 -15.35 13.05
CA SER A 208 -17.86 -14.95 13.69
C SER A 208 -18.60 -13.75 13.06
N ALA A 209 -17.99 -13.04 12.10
CA ALA A 209 -18.64 -11.93 11.42
C ALA A 209 -19.38 -12.40 10.16
N GLU A 210 -20.58 -11.86 9.91
CA GLU A 210 -21.31 -12.13 8.67
C GLU A 210 -20.53 -11.60 7.45
N ALA A 211 -20.35 -12.45 6.42
CA ALA A 211 -19.58 -12.12 5.23
C ALA A 211 -20.19 -10.96 4.40
N SER A 212 -21.50 -10.73 4.52
CA SER A 212 -22.21 -9.54 4.01
C SER A 212 -21.65 -8.25 4.62
N CYS A 213 -21.59 -8.19 5.95
CA CYS A 213 -21.14 -7.04 6.72
C CYS A 213 -19.67 -6.71 6.44
N THR A 214 -18.80 -7.72 6.34
CA THR A 214 -17.38 -7.49 6.05
C THR A 214 -17.16 -6.97 4.62
N LEU A 215 -17.92 -7.47 3.63
CA LEU A 215 -17.88 -6.97 2.26
C LEU A 215 -18.38 -5.52 2.13
N GLU A 216 -19.45 -5.14 2.83
CA GLU A 216 -19.93 -3.75 2.81
C GLU A 216 -18.95 -2.78 3.48
N LEU A 217 -18.34 -3.15 4.62
CA LEU A 217 -17.28 -2.35 5.24
C LEU A 217 -16.02 -2.26 4.37
N GLN A 218 -15.66 -3.35 3.70
CA GLN A 218 -14.54 -3.36 2.76
C GLN A 218 -14.80 -2.43 1.57
N LYS A 219 -16.03 -2.41 1.04
CA LYS A 219 -16.45 -1.47 -0.02
C LYS A 219 -16.38 -0.03 0.48
N ALA A 220 -16.97 0.28 1.64
CA ALA A 220 -16.96 1.63 2.20
C ALA A 220 -15.52 2.15 2.44
N LEU A 221 -14.61 1.30 2.91
CA LEU A 221 -13.20 1.67 3.07
C LEU A 221 -12.51 1.95 1.73
N ARG A 222 -12.71 1.11 0.71
CA ARG A 222 -12.18 1.34 -0.65
C ARG A 222 -12.69 2.65 -1.27
N GLU A 223 -13.93 3.04 -0.97
CA GLU A 223 -14.56 4.25 -1.51
C GLU A 223 -14.20 5.53 -0.72
N HIS A 224 -13.95 5.43 0.60
CA HIS A 224 -13.82 6.60 1.48
C HIS A 224 -12.52 6.70 2.30
N PHE A 225 -11.58 5.76 2.15
CA PHE A 225 -10.28 5.80 2.82
C PHE A 225 -9.10 5.63 1.86
N ARG A 226 -8.34 6.72 1.67
CA ARG A 226 -7.18 6.75 0.75
C ARG A 226 -6.02 5.85 1.17
N GLY A 227 -5.87 5.60 2.46
CA GLY A 227 -4.85 4.70 3.01
C GLY A 227 -5.30 3.24 3.11
N TYR A 228 -6.44 2.87 2.50
CA TYR A 228 -6.89 1.48 2.49
C TYR A 228 -5.79 0.56 1.93
N GLY A 229 -5.69 -0.65 2.48
CA GLY A 229 -4.63 -1.61 2.16
C GLY A 229 -3.32 -1.36 2.91
N SER A 230 -3.20 -0.31 3.73
CA SER A 230 -2.00 -0.03 4.54
C SER A 230 -1.79 -1.03 5.66
N SER A 231 -2.85 -1.38 6.39
CA SER A 231 -2.80 -2.34 7.49
C SER A 231 -2.53 -3.76 6.95
N ARG A 232 -3.16 -4.14 5.82
CA ARG A 232 -2.83 -5.41 5.14
C ARG A 232 -1.38 -5.43 4.63
N CYS A 233 -0.90 -4.34 4.03
CA CYS A 233 0.49 -4.21 3.60
C CYS A 233 1.46 -4.36 4.78
N GLU A 234 1.18 -3.72 5.91
CA GLU A 234 2.03 -3.76 7.10
C GLU A 234 2.10 -5.15 7.70
N GLN A 235 0.97 -5.86 7.80
CA GLN A 235 0.93 -7.25 8.27
C GLN A 235 1.69 -8.20 7.32
N LEU A 236 1.49 -8.09 6.00
CA LEU A 236 2.22 -8.91 5.01
C LEU A 236 3.72 -8.64 5.02
N CYS A 237 4.15 -7.38 5.05
CA CYS A 237 5.55 -7.01 5.12
C CYS A 237 6.20 -7.43 6.45
N ALA A 238 5.50 -7.27 7.59
CA ALA A 238 5.99 -7.74 8.89
C ALA A 238 6.14 -9.27 8.92
N ALA A 239 5.17 -10.02 8.38
CA ALA A 239 5.26 -11.47 8.26
C ALA A 239 6.48 -11.89 7.42
N LEU A 240 6.65 -11.33 6.22
CA LEU A 240 7.79 -11.59 5.33
C LEU A 240 9.14 -11.25 5.99
N ILE A 241 9.24 -10.13 6.71
CA ILE A 241 10.46 -9.70 7.42
C ILE A 241 10.76 -10.63 8.61
N SER A 242 9.73 -11.14 9.30
CA SER A 242 9.87 -12.11 10.40
C SER A 242 10.18 -13.53 9.95
N GLN A 243 10.01 -13.85 8.66
CA GLN A 243 10.19 -15.19 8.13
C GLN A 243 11.67 -15.54 8.01
N GLU A 244 12.08 -16.69 8.57
CA GLU A 244 13.41 -17.27 8.36
C GLU A 244 13.67 -17.61 6.88
N ALA A 245 14.90 -17.99 6.54
CA ALA A 245 15.21 -18.53 5.23
C ALA A 245 14.47 -19.85 4.98
N PRO A 246 13.78 -20.02 3.83
CA PRO A 246 13.05 -21.24 3.50
C PRO A 246 13.99 -22.43 3.37
N LYS A 247 13.65 -23.55 4.02
CA LYS A 247 14.43 -24.80 4.02
C LYS A 247 13.75 -25.92 3.23
N SER A 248 12.51 -25.72 2.79
CA SER A 248 11.70 -26.72 2.08
C SER A 248 10.82 -26.09 0.99
N VAL A 249 10.37 -26.91 0.03
CA VAL A 249 9.42 -26.47 -1.01
C VAL A 249 8.09 -26.01 -0.39
N THR A 250 7.64 -26.65 0.70
CA THR A 250 6.45 -26.24 1.45
C THR A 250 6.58 -24.86 2.11
N GLU A 251 7.79 -24.43 2.46
CA GLU A 251 8.05 -23.05 2.91
C GLU A 251 8.08 -22.06 1.74
N LEU A 252 8.54 -22.49 0.55
CA LEU A 252 8.42 -21.71 -0.68
C LEU A 252 6.96 -21.51 -1.11
N ASP A 253 6.09 -22.51 -0.97
CA ASP A 253 4.64 -22.37 -1.23
C ASP A 253 3.99 -21.33 -0.31
N ALA A 254 4.43 -21.25 0.95
CA ALA A 254 3.94 -20.26 1.91
C ALA A 254 4.45 -18.85 1.56
N LEU A 255 5.74 -18.72 1.24
CA LEU A 255 6.35 -17.48 0.76
C LEU A 255 5.72 -16.99 -0.54
N GLN A 256 5.44 -17.88 -1.50
CA GLN A 256 4.78 -17.57 -2.77
C GLN A 256 3.40 -16.95 -2.53
N LYS A 257 2.60 -17.51 -1.62
CA LYS A 257 1.26 -16.98 -1.27
C LYS A 257 1.35 -15.58 -0.67
N GLN A 258 2.25 -15.36 0.29
CA GLN A 258 2.45 -14.05 0.91
C GLN A 258 2.91 -12.99 -0.12
N LEU A 259 3.79 -13.38 -1.05
CA LEU A 259 4.26 -12.49 -2.13
C LEU A 259 3.18 -12.21 -3.19
N LEU A 260 2.28 -13.17 -3.47
CA LEU A 260 1.11 -12.96 -4.34
C LEU A 260 0.11 -11.99 -3.72
N GLU A 261 -0.24 -12.17 -2.44
CA GLU A 261 -1.08 -11.22 -1.70
C GLU A 261 -0.47 -9.81 -1.68
N LEU A 262 0.87 -9.71 -1.65
CA LEU A 262 1.56 -8.42 -1.74
C LEU A 262 1.55 -7.82 -3.16
N GLU A 263 1.60 -8.60 -4.25
CA GLU A 263 1.40 -8.09 -5.62
C GLU A 263 -0.01 -7.48 -5.79
N GLU A 264 -1.05 -8.11 -5.21
CA GLU A 264 -2.42 -7.58 -5.22
C GLU A 264 -2.55 -6.22 -4.50
N VAL A 265 -1.89 -6.10 -3.34
CA VAL A 265 -1.87 -4.85 -2.56
C VAL A 265 -1.00 -3.79 -3.26
N GLU A 266 0.12 -4.15 -3.90
CA GLU A 266 0.95 -3.23 -4.69
C GLU A 266 0.18 -2.65 -5.88
N ALA A 267 -0.54 -3.51 -6.62
CA ALA A 267 -1.34 -3.10 -7.78
C ALA A 267 -2.42 -2.06 -7.42
N SER A 268 -2.90 -2.08 -6.18
CA SER A 268 -3.94 -1.18 -5.66
C SER A 268 -3.36 0.04 -4.93
N HIS A 269 -2.24 -0.13 -4.20
CA HIS A 269 -1.73 0.81 -3.19
C HIS A 269 -0.21 1.03 -3.24
N ARG A 270 0.38 0.98 -4.44
CA ARG A 270 1.83 1.10 -4.75
C ARG A 270 2.65 2.04 -3.85
N ASN A 271 2.16 3.26 -3.59
CA ASN A 271 2.85 4.28 -2.78
C ASN A 271 3.02 3.92 -1.29
N ILE A 272 2.28 2.91 -0.81
CA ILE A 272 2.36 2.42 0.56
C ILE A 272 3.38 1.27 0.62
N VAL A 273 3.29 0.32 -0.32
CA VAL A 273 4.20 -0.83 -0.43
C VAL A 273 5.65 -0.39 -0.65
N SER A 274 5.89 0.62 -1.49
CA SER A 274 7.23 1.17 -1.77
C SER A 274 8.00 1.64 -0.55
N ASN A 275 7.30 1.99 0.53
CA ASN A 275 7.88 2.53 1.77
C ASN A 275 8.08 1.45 2.84
N ARG A 276 7.61 0.22 2.61
CA ARG A 276 7.60 -0.87 3.61
C ARG A 276 8.66 -1.96 3.35
N LEU A 277 9.11 -2.15 2.11
CA LEU A 277 10.20 -3.08 1.77
C LEU A 277 11.38 -2.37 1.09
N SER A 278 12.59 -2.64 1.57
CA SER A 278 13.83 -2.20 0.94
C SER A 278 14.25 -3.13 -0.19
N LEU A 279 14.98 -2.60 -1.17
CA LEU A 279 15.56 -3.41 -2.23
C LEU A 279 16.52 -4.48 -1.67
N ALA A 280 17.31 -4.15 -0.64
CA ALA A 280 18.22 -5.09 0.01
C ALA A 280 17.50 -6.32 0.59
N PHE A 281 16.37 -6.14 1.27
CA PHE A 281 15.58 -7.26 1.81
C PHE A 281 15.08 -8.20 0.71
N LEU A 282 14.56 -7.65 -0.40
CA LEU A 282 14.09 -8.46 -1.54
C LEU A 282 15.21 -9.27 -2.19
N LEU A 283 16.43 -8.73 -2.23
CA LEU A 283 17.61 -9.40 -2.78
C LEU A 283 18.15 -10.47 -1.83
N ALA A 284 18.09 -10.24 -0.51
CA ALA A 284 18.38 -11.26 0.49
C ALA A 284 17.40 -12.45 0.35
N LYS A 285 16.08 -12.19 0.30
CA LYS A 285 15.07 -13.24 0.05
C LYS A 285 15.24 -13.94 -1.30
N ALA A 286 15.67 -13.24 -2.36
CA ALA A 286 15.98 -13.90 -3.63
C ALA A 286 17.22 -14.79 -3.54
N THR A 287 18.21 -14.40 -2.75
CA THR A 287 19.43 -15.18 -2.48
C THR A 287 19.09 -16.46 -1.70
N GLU A 288 18.30 -16.37 -0.62
CA GLU A 288 17.86 -17.55 0.15
C GLU A 288 17.17 -18.61 -0.73
N VAL A 289 16.31 -18.17 -1.65
CA VAL A 289 15.59 -19.08 -2.58
C VAL A 289 16.54 -19.68 -3.63
N LEU A 290 17.54 -18.91 -4.10
CA LEU A 290 18.58 -19.43 -5.00
C LEU A 290 19.51 -20.42 -4.29
N ASP A 291 19.91 -20.15 -3.05
CA ASP A 291 20.75 -21.06 -2.24
C ASP A 291 20.04 -22.40 -1.99
N LEU A 292 18.72 -22.39 -1.78
CA LEU A 292 17.91 -23.61 -1.66
C LEU A 292 17.84 -24.41 -3.00
N VAL A 293 17.76 -23.72 -4.14
CA VAL A 293 17.71 -24.35 -5.48
C VAL A 293 19.08 -24.92 -5.89
N TYR A 294 20.15 -24.18 -5.66
CA TYR A 294 21.53 -24.47 -6.10
C TYR A 294 22.44 -25.00 -4.97
N SER A 295 21.87 -25.53 -3.89
CA SER A 295 22.63 -26.06 -2.75
C SER A 295 23.68 -27.09 -3.18
N SER A 296 24.89 -26.96 -2.64
CA SER A 296 26.09 -27.69 -3.10
C SER A 296 26.03 -29.21 -2.94
N GLU A 297 25.07 -29.73 -2.17
CA GLU A 297 24.82 -31.16 -1.99
C GLU A 297 23.91 -31.75 -3.08
N GLN A 298 23.22 -30.93 -3.87
CA GLN A 298 22.28 -31.36 -4.91
C GLN A 298 22.71 -30.85 -6.29
N LYS A 299 23.03 -31.78 -7.19
CA LYS A 299 23.26 -31.43 -8.60
C LYS A 299 21.98 -30.89 -9.22
N CYS A 300 22.00 -29.63 -9.62
CA CYS A 300 20.86 -28.94 -10.24
C CYS A 300 20.36 -29.66 -11.52
N LEU A 301 21.23 -30.45 -12.16
CA LEU A 301 20.96 -31.27 -13.36
C LEU A 301 20.04 -32.48 -13.11
N ASP A 302 19.90 -32.95 -11.87
CA ASP A 302 19.05 -34.11 -11.53
C ASP A 302 17.60 -33.71 -11.19
N LYS A 303 17.27 -32.41 -11.24
CA LYS A 303 15.95 -31.84 -10.90
C LYS A 303 15.06 -31.72 -12.15
N SER A 304 13.77 -32.03 -12.01
CA SER A 304 12.78 -31.93 -13.10
C SER A 304 12.35 -30.48 -13.35
N VAL A 305 11.68 -30.23 -14.49
CA VAL A 305 11.12 -28.90 -14.80
C VAL A 305 10.07 -28.47 -13.76
N GLU A 306 9.38 -29.42 -13.13
CA GLU A 306 8.35 -29.16 -12.11
C GLU A 306 8.97 -28.65 -10.80
N ASP A 307 10.14 -29.16 -10.41
CA ASP A 307 10.88 -28.76 -9.20
C ASP A 307 11.30 -27.27 -9.21
N PHE A 308 11.42 -26.66 -10.40
CA PHE A 308 11.76 -25.25 -10.55
C PHE A 308 10.54 -24.32 -10.61
N THR A 309 9.30 -24.83 -10.69
CA THR A 309 8.10 -23.99 -10.90
C THR A 309 7.83 -23.02 -9.76
N VAL A 310 7.77 -23.50 -8.52
CA VAL A 310 7.54 -22.68 -7.32
C VAL A 310 8.73 -21.74 -7.04
N PRO A 311 10.01 -22.20 -7.01
CA PRO A 311 11.15 -21.30 -6.85
C PRO A 311 11.22 -20.19 -7.91
N LEU A 312 10.98 -20.52 -9.19
CA LEU A 312 10.95 -19.53 -10.26
C LEU A 312 9.82 -18.52 -10.03
N SER A 313 8.63 -18.96 -9.64
CA SER A 313 7.51 -18.05 -9.36
C SER A 313 7.81 -17.11 -8.17
N VAL A 314 8.42 -17.61 -7.10
CA VAL A 314 8.86 -16.81 -5.95
C VAL A 314 9.88 -15.75 -6.39
N ILE A 315 10.93 -16.15 -7.13
CA ILE A 315 11.95 -15.20 -7.60
C ILE A 315 11.33 -14.18 -8.58
N GLN A 316 10.41 -14.60 -9.45
CA GLN A 316 9.67 -13.68 -10.33
C GLN A 316 8.85 -12.65 -9.55
N LEU A 317 8.19 -13.03 -8.45
CA LEU A 317 7.46 -12.10 -7.58
C LEU A 317 8.42 -11.09 -6.90
N LEU A 318 9.56 -11.56 -6.40
CA LEU A 318 10.60 -10.69 -5.84
C LEU A 318 11.14 -9.70 -6.89
N VAL A 319 11.41 -10.15 -8.13
CA VAL A 319 11.75 -9.28 -9.27
C VAL A 319 10.70 -8.21 -9.51
N GLN A 320 9.41 -8.56 -9.45
CA GLN A 320 8.32 -7.59 -9.64
C GLN A 320 8.36 -6.48 -8.58
N LEU A 321 8.54 -6.83 -7.30
CA LEU A 321 8.62 -5.88 -6.18
C LEU A 321 9.86 -4.96 -6.27
N THR A 322 11.00 -5.40 -6.83
CA THR A 322 12.18 -4.54 -7.04
C THR A 322 11.94 -3.34 -7.98
N SER A 323 10.82 -3.33 -8.71
CA SER A 323 10.41 -2.19 -9.55
C SER A 323 9.77 -1.04 -8.76
N VAL A 324 9.48 -1.23 -7.46
CA VAL A 324 8.85 -0.23 -6.58
C VAL A 324 9.51 -0.08 -5.20
N ALA A 325 10.30 -1.06 -4.77
CA ALA A 325 11.00 -1.03 -3.48
C ALA A 325 11.94 0.18 -3.35
N SER A 326 12.14 0.64 -2.11
CA SER A 326 13.04 1.75 -1.81
C SER A 326 14.49 1.38 -2.14
N VAL A 327 15.15 2.27 -2.89
CA VAL A 327 16.56 2.17 -3.25
C VAL A 327 17.34 3.04 -2.28
N THR A 328 18.20 2.41 -1.48
CA THR A 328 19.14 3.10 -0.60
C THR A 328 20.54 2.88 -1.16
N PRO A 329 21.33 3.93 -1.44
CA PRO A 329 22.75 3.78 -1.73
C PRO A 329 23.49 3.10 -0.56
N ASP A 330 24.62 2.46 -0.85
CA ASP A 330 25.51 1.83 0.15
C ASP A 330 24.84 0.83 1.11
N SER A 331 23.68 0.27 0.71
CA SER A 331 22.88 -0.66 1.53
C SER A 331 23.12 -2.14 1.23
N LEU A 332 24.12 -2.47 0.40
CA LEU A 332 24.57 -3.82 0.09
C LEU A 332 26.09 -3.89 0.07
N SER A 333 26.64 -4.99 0.57
CA SER A 333 28.04 -5.37 0.31
C SER A 333 28.20 -6.07 -1.03
N SER A 334 29.40 -6.02 -1.59
CA SER A 334 29.80 -6.86 -2.72
C SER A 334 29.64 -8.35 -2.42
N GLN A 335 29.82 -8.78 -1.17
CA GLN A 335 29.65 -10.18 -0.74
C GLN A 335 28.19 -10.65 -0.86
N GLU A 336 27.21 -9.83 -0.46
CA GLU A 336 25.79 -10.15 -0.62
C GLU A 336 25.39 -10.23 -2.10
N LEU A 337 25.88 -9.28 -2.91
CA LEU A 337 25.64 -9.29 -4.35
C LEU A 337 26.35 -10.46 -5.06
N GLN A 338 27.49 -10.92 -4.54
CA GLN A 338 28.19 -12.11 -5.03
C GLN A 338 27.41 -13.39 -4.74
N LYS A 339 26.75 -13.53 -3.57
CA LYS A 339 25.86 -14.68 -3.29
C LYS A 339 24.70 -14.73 -4.28
N LEU A 340 24.01 -13.61 -4.48
CA LEU A 340 22.93 -13.50 -5.47
C LEU A 340 23.41 -13.86 -6.89
N ALA A 341 24.66 -13.50 -7.23
CA ALA A 341 25.28 -13.82 -8.50
C ALA A 341 25.86 -15.25 -8.59
N ALA A 342 25.87 -16.07 -7.53
CA ALA A 342 26.54 -17.37 -7.53
C ALA A 342 25.99 -18.33 -8.62
N CYS A 343 24.67 -18.33 -8.82
CA CYS A 343 24.01 -19.08 -9.89
C CYS A 343 24.38 -18.60 -11.32
N LEU A 344 24.85 -17.35 -11.46
CA LEU A 344 25.36 -16.80 -12.71
C LEU A 344 26.82 -17.19 -12.92
N VAL A 345 27.66 -17.07 -11.87
CA VAL A 345 29.10 -17.38 -11.91
C VAL A 345 29.35 -18.86 -12.22
N ALA A 346 28.42 -19.75 -11.87
CA ALA A 346 28.45 -21.16 -12.28
C ALA A 346 28.38 -21.40 -13.81
N VAL A 347 27.98 -20.40 -14.61
CA VAL A 347 27.91 -20.51 -16.08
C VAL A 347 29.29 -20.21 -16.71
N GLU A 348 30.24 -21.10 -16.47
CA GLU A 348 31.64 -20.91 -16.86
C GLU A 348 31.94 -21.25 -18.33
N SER A 349 31.13 -22.13 -18.94
CA SER A 349 31.31 -22.63 -20.32
C SER A 349 30.06 -22.50 -21.18
N ALA A 350 30.21 -22.68 -22.50
CA ALA A 350 29.09 -22.70 -23.43
C ALA A 350 28.15 -23.90 -23.19
N ASP A 351 28.69 -25.04 -22.73
CA ASP A 351 27.91 -26.23 -22.39
C ASP A 351 27.08 -26.00 -21.12
N ALA A 352 27.70 -25.42 -20.07
CA ALA A 352 26.99 -25.00 -18.87
C ALA A 352 25.91 -23.93 -19.16
N ALA A 353 26.09 -23.12 -20.20
CA ALA A 353 25.09 -22.16 -20.68
C ALA A 353 23.92 -22.78 -21.46
N LEU A 354 24.06 -24.01 -21.98
CA LEU A 354 22.98 -24.78 -22.59
C LEU A 354 22.14 -25.50 -21.53
N ASP A 355 22.78 -26.04 -20.49
CA ASP A 355 22.12 -26.73 -19.38
C ASP A 355 21.53 -25.77 -18.32
N ALA A 356 21.89 -24.49 -18.33
CA ALA A 356 21.43 -23.51 -17.36
C ALA A 356 19.90 -23.24 -17.46
N PRO A 357 19.16 -23.18 -16.33
CA PRO A 357 17.73 -22.87 -16.34
C PRO A 357 17.52 -21.37 -16.64
N LEU A 358 17.48 -21.03 -17.94
CA LEU A 358 17.44 -19.66 -18.45
C LEU A 358 16.38 -18.73 -17.81
N PRO A 359 15.18 -19.18 -17.37
CA PRO A 359 14.23 -18.31 -16.67
C PRO A 359 14.76 -17.82 -15.31
N ILE A 360 15.56 -18.63 -14.61
CA ILE A 360 16.19 -18.25 -13.34
C ILE A 360 17.38 -17.34 -13.61
N ILE A 361 18.18 -17.63 -14.66
CA ILE A 361 19.26 -16.76 -15.13
C ILE A 361 18.74 -15.37 -15.55
N GLU A 362 17.57 -15.29 -16.20
CA GLU A 362 16.90 -14.02 -16.53
C GLU A 362 16.58 -13.22 -15.26
N CYS A 363 16.04 -13.88 -14.23
CA CYS A 363 15.72 -13.24 -12.96
C CYS A 363 16.99 -12.79 -12.22
N ALA A 364 17.99 -13.66 -12.07
CA ALA A 364 19.22 -13.35 -11.36
C ALA A 364 20.01 -12.22 -12.05
N LEU A 365 20.13 -12.24 -13.39
CA LEU A 365 20.71 -11.11 -14.14
C LEU A 365 19.92 -9.82 -13.90
N TYR A 366 18.59 -9.86 -13.94
CA TYR A 366 17.77 -8.67 -13.69
C TYR A 366 18.01 -8.12 -12.28
N LEU A 367 17.97 -8.97 -11.24
CA LEU A 367 18.17 -8.58 -9.85
C LEU A 367 19.57 -8.01 -9.60
N VAL A 368 20.63 -8.74 -10.00
CA VAL A 368 22.02 -8.33 -9.80
C VAL A 368 22.29 -6.96 -10.46
N LEU A 369 21.93 -6.81 -11.73
CA LEU A 369 22.15 -5.56 -12.46
C LEU A 369 21.26 -4.40 -11.97
N ARG A 370 20.09 -4.70 -11.39
CA ARG A 370 19.20 -3.72 -10.75
C ARG A 370 19.73 -3.22 -9.40
N ALA A 371 20.54 -4.04 -8.73
CA ALA A 371 21.09 -3.82 -7.40
C ALA A 371 22.45 -3.11 -7.37
N LEU A 372 23.16 -3.04 -8.50
CA LEU A 372 24.49 -2.41 -8.61
C LEU A 372 24.61 -1.00 -7.98
N PRO A 373 23.63 -0.09 -8.05
CA PRO A 373 23.73 1.23 -7.39
C PRO A 373 23.60 1.20 -5.85
N CYS A 374 23.35 0.04 -5.25
CA CYS A 374 23.25 -0.12 -3.80
C CYS A 374 24.55 -0.61 -3.15
N THR A 375 25.58 -0.97 -3.93
CA THR A 375 26.92 -1.30 -3.41
C THR A 375 27.80 -0.06 -3.36
N ALA A 376 28.52 0.14 -2.25
CA ALA A 376 29.39 1.29 -2.07
C ALA A 376 30.52 1.34 -3.11
N ALA A 377 30.81 2.53 -3.65
CA ALA A 377 31.85 2.72 -4.67
C ALA A 377 33.27 2.38 -4.17
N THR A 378 33.47 2.44 -2.86
CA THR A 378 34.71 2.12 -2.13
C THR A 378 34.83 0.63 -1.76
N ASP A 379 33.83 -0.19 -2.06
CA ASP A 379 33.89 -1.65 -1.86
C ASP A 379 34.74 -2.30 -2.96
N GLU A 380 35.99 -2.62 -2.62
CA GLU A 380 36.97 -3.26 -3.51
C GLU A 380 36.48 -4.58 -4.13
N GLY A 381 35.49 -5.26 -3.54
CA GLY A 381 34.88 -6.47 -4.09
C GLY A 381 33.95 -6.23 -5.28
N VAL A 382 33.51 -4.99 -5.52
CA VAL A 382 32.64 -4.64 -6.66
C VAL A 382 33.35 -4.83 -7.99
N ARG A 383 34.64 -4.45 -8.12
CA ARG A 383 35.36 -4.57 -9.41
C ARG A 383 35.55 -6.03 -9.86
N PRO A 384 35.98 -6.97 -8.99
CA PRO A 384 35.98 -8.40 -9.28
C PRO A 384 34.59 -8.93 -9.69
N LEU A 385 33.54 -8.59 -8.93
CA LEU A 385 32.18 -9.05 -9.21
C LEU A 385 31.65 -8.57 -10.58
N LEU A 386 31.93 -7.31 -10.94
CA LEU A 386 31.62 -6.78 -12.27
C LEU A 386 32.36 -7.53 -13.39
N SER A 387 33.60 -7.95 -13.15
CA SER A 387 34.38 -8.73 -14.13
C SER A 387 33.82 -10.14 -14.34
N GLU A 388 33.32 -10.77 -13.28
CA GLU A 388 32.62 -12.06 -13.35
C GLU A 388 31.27 -11.94 -14.10
N ILE A 389 30.46 -10.91 -13.77
CA ILE A 389 29.21 -10.63 -14.49
C ILE A 389 29.47 -10.37 -15.98
N PHE A 390 30.58 -9.69 -16.32
CA PHE A 390 31.01 -9.48 -17.70
C PHE A 390 31.49 -10.78 -18.37
N ARG A 391 32.23 -11.65 -17.67
CA ARG A 391 32.63 -13.00 -18.14
C ARG A 391 31.40 -13.83 -18.49
N VAL A 392 30.46 -13.96 -17.55
CA VAL A 392 29.20 -14.70 -17.72
C VAL A 392 28.35 -14.14 -18.85
N ALA A 393 28.22 -12.81 -18.98
CA ALA A 393 27.55 -12.18 -20.12
C ALA A 393 28.30 -12.36 -21.45
N GLY A 394 29.62 -12.60 -21.41
CA GLY A 394 30.44 -13.01 -22.55
C GLY A 394 30.14 -14.43 -23.02
N THR A 395 29.98 -15.37 -22.08
CA THR A 395 29.66 -16.79 -22.33
C THR A 395 28.21 -17.01 -22.75
N LEU A 396 27.24 -16.44 -22.01
CA LEU A 396 25.81 -16.60 -22.27
C LEU A 396 25.38 -16.01 -23.62
N LEU A 397 25.80 -14.79 -23.94
CA LEU A 397 25.26 -14.03 -25.07
C LEU A 397 25.31 -14.78 -26.42
N PRO A 398 26.45 -15.35 -26.88
CA PRO A 398 26.47 -16.07 -28.16
C PRO A 398 25.59 -17.32 -28.16
N VAL A 399 25.47 -18.02 -27.02
CA VAL A 399 24.62 -19.22 -26.88
C VAL A 399 23.14 -18.84 -26.99
N VAL A 400 22.69 -17.80 -26.27
CA VAL A 400 21.29 -17.36 -26.36
C VAL A 400 20.96 -16.65 -27.68
N GLU A 401 21.93 -15.99 -28.34
CA GLU A 401 21.71 -15.40 -29.67
C GLU A 401 21.56 -16.48 -30.76
N ASP A 402 22.37 -17.54 -30.74
CA ASP A 402 22.22 -18.71 -31.61
C ASP A 402 20.91 -19.47 -31.35
N ALA A 403 20.57 -19.70 -30.07
CA ALA A 403 19.27 -20.29 -29.70
C ALA A 403 18.08 -19.45 -30.20
N VAL A 404 18.14 -18.12 -30.05
CA VAL A 404 17.13 -17.20 -30.60
C VAL A 404 17.03 -17.31 -32.12
N LEU A 405 18.14 -17.42 -32.84
CA LEU A 405 18.13 -17.59 -34.31
C LEU A 405 17.53 -18.94 -34.73
N LYS A 406 17.92 -20.04 -34.06
CA LYS A 406 17.39 -21.39 -34.30
C LYS A 406 15.89 -21.50 -34.03
N ILE A 407 15.39 -20.88 -32.95
CA ILE A 407 13.95 -20.87 -32.66
C ILE A 407 13.19 -19.95 -33.64
N HIS A 408 13.78 -18.86 -34.14
CA HIS A 408 13.16 -18.04 -35.20
C HIS A 408 13.07 -18.77 -36.55
N SER A 409 14.10 -19.53 -36.95
CA SER A 409 14.05 -20.30 -38.20
C SER A 409 13.07 -21.48 -38.12
N ALA A 410 12.90 -22.08 -36.94
CA ALA A 410 11.86 -23.08 -36.69
C ALA A 410 10.43 -22.52 -36.51
N ALA A 411 10.29 -21.19 -36.29
CA ALA A 411 8.99 -20.58 -35.96
C ALA A 411 7.85 -20.78 -36.97
N PRO A 412 8.07 -20.91 -38.29
CA PRO A 412 7.00 -21.26 -39.24
C PRO A 412 6.43 -22.67 -38.97
N LEU A 413 7.33 -23.67 -38.88
CA LEU A 413 6.98 -25.07 -38.63
C LEU A 413 6.27 -25.24 -37.27
N LEU A 414 6.70 -24.49 -36.25
CA LEU A 414 6.06 -24.49 -34.93
C LEU A 414 4.63 -23.92 -34.97
N ARG A 415 4.32 -22.96 -35.86
CA ARG A 415 2.93 -22.47 -36.05
C ARG A 415 2.08 -23.43 -36.85
N GLU A 416 2.65 -24.10 -37.85
CA GLU A 416 1.97 -25.15 -38.61
C GLU A 416 1.62 -26.34 -37.70
N GLN A 417 2.53 -26.74 -36.81
CA GLN A 417 2.27 -27.73 -35.76
C GLN A 417 1.20 -27.24 -34.77
N GLN A 418 1.25 -25.98 -34.31
CA GLN A 418 0.22 -25.42 -33.44
C GLN A 418 -1.18 -25.51 -34.08
N HIS A 419 -1.34 -25.05 -35.32
CA HIS A 419 -2.64 -25.11 -36.00
C HIS A 419 -3.10 -26.56 -36.28
N ALA A 420 -2.17 -27.48 -36.57
CA ALA A 420 -2.49 -28.90 -36.70
C ALA A 420 -2.92 -29.55 -35.36
N ALA A 421 -2.40 -29.09 -34.22
CA ALA A 421 -2.82 -29.52 -32.89
C ALA A 421 -4.19 -28.93 -32.50
N GLU A 422 -4.39 -27.62 -32.71
CA GLU A 422 -5.66 -26.90 -32.49
C GLU A 422 -6.82 -27.47 -33.34
N LEU A 423 -6.51 -28.01 -34.53
CA LEU A 423 -7.48 -28.71 -35.38
C LEU A 423 -7.83 -30.12 -34.87
N LYS A 424 -6.93 -30.78 -34.13
CA LYS A 424 -7.19 -32.10 -33.54
C LYS A 424 -7.99 -32.03 -32.25
N THR A 425 -7.62 -31.16 -31.30
CA THR A 425 -8.38 -31.01 -30.05
C THR A 425 -9.83 -30.56 -30.29
N LYS A 426 -10.08 -29.80 -31.36
CA LYS A 426 -11.45 -29.45 -31.82
C LYS A 426 -12.22 -30.58 -32.50
N ALA A 427 -11.57 -31.69 -32.87
CA ALA A 427 -12.23 -32.88 -33.42
C ALA A 427 -12.59 -33.88 -32.30
N ASP A 428 -11.78 -33.99 -31.25
CA ASP A 428 -11.97 -34.95 -30.16
C ASP A 428 -12.89 -34.45 -29.02
N GLY A 429 -13.27 -33.17 -29.02
CA GLY A 429 -14.43 -32.65 -28.27
C GLY A 429 -14.19 -32.25 -26.80
N GLU A 430 -12.95 -32.22 -26.32
CA GLU A 430 -12.63 -31.75 -24.96
C GLU A 430 -12.56 -30.21 -24.88
N GLU A 431 -13.52 -29.58 -24.19
CA GLU A 431 -13.47 -28.15 -23.85
C GLU A 431 -12.49 -27.88 -22.68
N GLY A 432 -11.20 -27.99 -22.97
CA GLY A 432 -10.10 -27.59 -22.08
C GLY A 432 -9.86 -26.07 -22.02
N PRO A 433 -9.16 -25.57 -20.98
CA PRO A 433 -9.09 -24.14 -20.67
C PRO A 433 -8.26 -23.29 -21.64
N THR A 434 -8.51 -21.98 -21.59
CA THR A 434 -7.98 -20.91 -22.44
C THR A 434 -6.46 -20.95 -22.70
N GLN A 435 -6.10 -21.04 -23.99
CA GLN A 435 -4.83 -20.58 -24.60
C GLN A 435 -3.56 -20.77 -23.74
N SER A 436 -3.14 -22.02 -23.54
CA SER A 436 -1.79 -22.31 -23.05
C SER A 436 -0.74 -21.79 -24.04
N ALA A 437 0.18 -20.95 -23.56
CA ALA A 437 1.25 -20.40 -24.39
C ALA A 437 2.30 -21.49 -24.70
N HIS A 438 2.40 -21.89 -25.98
CA HIS A 438 3.32 -22.95 -26.42
C HIS A 438 4.75 -22.74 -25.86
N PRO A 439 5.38 -23.76 -25.24
CA PRO A 439 6.62 -23.59 -24.47
C PRO A 439 7.79 -23.03 -25.31
N SER A 440 7.83 -23.32 -26.61
CA SER A 440 8.80 -22.76 -27.56
C SER A 440 8.73 -21.24 -27.68
N PHE A 441 7.52 -20.65 -27.64
CA PHE A 441 7.36 -19.18 -27.63
C PHE A 441 7.70 -18.57 -26.26
N THR A 442 7.64 -19.32 -25.17
CA THR A 442 8.11 -18.86 -23.86
C THR A 442 9.63 -18.93 -23.77
N ALA A 443 10.26 -20.04 -24.17
CA ALA A 443 11.71 -20.18 -24.27
C ALA A 443 12.34 -19.10 -25.16
N LEU A 444 11.72 -18.79 -26.31
CA LEU A 444 12.19 -17.71 -27.19
C LEU A 444 12.21 -16.34 -26.48
N ARG A 445 11.19 -16.04 -25.66
CA ARG A 445 11.06 -14.75 -24.97
C ARG A 445 12.07 -14.63 -23.83
N VAL A 446 12.29 -15.72 -23.08
CA VAL A 446 13.35 -15.82 -22.06
C VAL A 446 14.71 -15.57 -22.70
N ALA A 447 15.07 -16.31 -23.75
CA ALA A 447 16.35 -16.15 -24.44
C ALA A 447 16.53 -14.73 -25.05
N GLN A 448 15.45 -14.13 -25.58
CA GLN A 448 15.45 -12.73 -25.99
C GLN A 448 15.73 -11.75 -24.84
N THR A 449 15.14 -11.94 -23.66
CA THR A 449 15.40 -11.06 -22.51
C THR A 449 16.80 -11.26 -21.94
N VAL A 450 17.27 -12.51 -21.79
CA VAL A 450 18.65 -12.80 -21.37
C VAL A 450 19.65 -12.15 -22.33
N ALA A 451 19.44 -12.28 -23.65
CA ALA A 451 20.26 -11.57 -24.64
C ALA A 451 20.20 -10.04 -24.49
N GLN A 452 19.04 -9.46 -24.15
CA GLN A 452 18.90 -8.02 -23.86
C GLN A 452 19.69 -7.61 -22.61
N LEU A 453 19.62 -8.37 -21.52
CA LEU A 453 20.36 -8.12 -20.28
C LEU A 453 21.88 -8.26 -20.49
N CYS A 454 22.36 -9.35 -21.09
CA CYS A 454 23.78 -9.53 -21.40
C CYS A 454 24.34 -8.44 -22.34
N ARG A 455 23.52 -7.92 -23.28
CA ARG A 455 23.89 -6.76 -24.11
C ARG A 455 23.93 -5.44 -23.33
N ILE A 456 23.17 -5.28 -22.24
CA ILE A 456 23.32 -4.14 -21.33
C ILE A 456 24.65 -4.27 -20.58
N CYS A 457 24.95 -5.43 -19.98
CA CYS A 457 26.23 -5.70 -19.32
C CYS A 457 27.40 -5.34 -20.25
N ARG A 458 27.45 -5.94 -21.44
CA ARG A 458 28.58 -5.78 -22.36
C ARG A 458 28.73 -4.39 -22.96
N LYS A 459 27.69 -3.54 -22.95
CA LYS A 459 27.74 -2.15 -23.45
C LYS A 459 28.05 -1.10 -22.39
N LYS A 460 27.75 -1.38 -21.11
CA LYS A 460 27.90 -0.41 -20.01
C LYS A 460 29.01 -0.78 -19.04
N LEU A 461 29.29 -2.07 -18.86
CA LEU A 461 30.45 -2.57 -18.11
C LEU A 461 31.67 -2.80 -19.02
N GLN A 462 31.73 -2.15 -20.19
CA GLN A 462 32.86 -2.29 -21.11
C GLN A 462 34.10 -1.62 -20.50
N PRO A 463 35.27 -2.29 -20.46
CA PRO A 463 36.52 -1.70 -20.00
C PRO A 463 37.11 -0.77 -21.08
N ASP A 464 36.45 0.35 -21.34
CA ASP A 464 37.04 1.44 -22.14
C ASP A 464 38.34 1.92 -21.48
N GLY A 465 39.38 2.02 -22.30
CA GLY A 465 40.75 1.74 -21.87
C GLY A 465 41.43 2.83 -21.03
N VAL A 466 42.06 2.36 -19.95
CA VAL A 466 43.20 3.00 -19.26
C VAL A 466 43.05 4.50 -19.00
N LYS A 467 41.90 4.87 -18.44
CA LYS A 467 41.77 6.05 -17.59
C LYS A 467 41.43 5.58 -16.19
N GLN A 468 42.00 6.23 -15.18
CA GLN A 468 41.51 6.07 -13.80
C GLN A 468 40.03 6.50 -13.82
N ARG A 469 39.13 5.59 -13.43
CA ARG A 469 37.72 5.93 -13.20
C ARG A 469 37.65 6.46 -11.77
N ASP A 470 37.37 7.74 -11.64
CA ASP A 470 37.03 8.33 -10.35
C ASP A 470 35.75 7.68 -9.81
N GLU A 471 35.58 7.64 -8.49
CA GLU A 471 34.49 6.90 -7.83
C GLU A 471 33.10 7.37 -8.30
N GLU A 472 32.92 8.68 -8.49
CA GLU A 472 31.71 9.27 -9.08
C GLU A 472 31.42 8.73 -10.50
N GLY A 473 32.46 8.47 -11.30
CA GLY A 473 32.33 7.90 -12.64
C GLY A 473 31.76 6.48 -12.60
N LEU A 474 32.23 5.66 -11.66
CA LEU A 474 31.71 4.30 -11.46
C LEU A 474 30.24 4.34 -11.00
N CYS A 475 29.88 5.18 -10.03
CA CYS A 475 28.49 5.33 -9.57
C CYS A 475 27.53 5.62 -10.73
N ASN A 476 27.87 6.58 -11.60
CA ASN A 476 27.05 6.95 -12.75
C ASN A 476 26.88 5.79 -13.75
N GLU A 477 27.94 5.00 -14.01
CA GLU A 477 27.85 3.81 -14.88
C GLU A 477 26.91 2.73 -14.31
N LEU A 478 26.95 2.49 -12.99
CA LEU A 478 26.09 1.52 -12.31
C LEU A 478 24.62 1.97 -12.30
N ASP A 479 24.36 3.26 -12.08
CA ASP A 479 23.01 3.84 -12.15
C ASP A 479 22.45 3.78 -13.58
N GLU A 480 23.27 4.02 -14.60
CA GLU A 480 22.88 3.83 -16.00
C GLU A 480 22.56 2.36 -16.34
N VAL A 481 23.27 1.38 -15.77
CA VAL A 481 22.93 -0.05 -15.90
C VAL A 481 21.57 -0.33 -15.27
N ALA A 482 21.35 0.08 -14.02
CA ALA A 482 20.07 -0.14 -13.35
C ALA A 482 18.90 0.64 -13.99
N ALA A 483 19.15 1.79 -14.61
CA ALA A 483 18.19 2.52 -15.44
C ALA A 483 17.86 1.77 -16.73
N ALA A 484 18.87 1.24 -17.43
CA ALA A 484 18.66 0.44 -18.64
C ALA A 484 17.89 -0.86 -18.36
N VAL A 485 18.19 -1.55 -17.25
CA VAL A 485 17.48 -2.77 -16.82
C VAL A 485 16.02 -2.49 -16.44
N ARG A 486 15.72 -1.36 -15.79
CA ARG A 486 14.32 -0.90 -15.57
C ARG A 486 13.54 -0.69 -16.88
N GLY A 487 14.22 -0.49 -18.02
CA GLY A 487 13.61 -0.43 -19.35
C GLY A 487 13.34 -1.79 -20.00
N VAL A 488 13.85 -2.90 -19.45
CA VAL A 488 13.65 -4.25 -19.97
C VAL A 488 12.41 -4.88 -19.34
N THR A 489 11.41 -5.20 -20.16
CA THR A 489 10.24 -5.97 -19.69
C THR A 489 10.60 -7.46 -19.57
N PRO A 490 10.51 -8.09 -18.38
CA PRO A 490 10.77 -9.52 -18.22
C PRO A 490 9.83 -10.40 -19.05
N SER A 491 10.28 -11.59 -19.44
CA SER A 491 9.62 -12.49 -20.39
C SER A 491 8.19 -12.85 -19.96
N TRP A 492 7.97 -13.16 -18.68
CA TRP A 492 6.67 -13.50 -18.10
C TRP A 492 5.70 -12.30 -18.05
N ARG A 493 6.19 -11.07 -17.81
CA ARG A 493 5.35 -9.86 -17.82
C ARG A 493 4.83 -9.47 -19.22
N ARG A 494 5.40 -10.01 -20.31
CA ARG A 494 4.96 -9.71 -21.69
C ARG A 494 3.60 -10.33 -22.06
N ASP A 495 3.11 -11.32 -21.32
CA ASP A 495 1.81 -11.95 -21.58
C ASP A 495 0.63 -11.10 -21.10
N LYS A 496 0.65 -10.60 -19.84
CA LYS A 496 -0.39 -9.73 -19.26
C LYS A 496 -0.76 -8.57 -20.22
N ALA A 497 0.23 -7.96 -20.86
CA ALA A 497 0.08 -6.83 -21.78
C ALA A 497 -0.52 -7.17 -23.16
N LYS A 498 -0.51 -8.43 -23.60
CA LYS A 498 -1.16 -8.85 -24.86
C LYS A 498 -2.62 -9.21 -24.65
N THR A 499 -2.95 -9.97 -23.60
CA THR A 499 -4.33 -10.40 -23.30
C THR A 499 -5.26 -9.20 -23.16
N GLN A 500 -4.81 -8.16 -22.45
CA GLN A 500 -5.54 -6.90 -22.27
C GLN A 500 -5.78 -6.13 -23.58
N ARG A 501 -4.94 -6.35 -24.61
CA ARG A 501 -5.07 -5.72 -25.94
C ARG A 501 -5.96 -6.52 -26.90
N SER A 502 -6.14 -7.81 -26.64
CA SER A 502 -7.04 -8.70 -27.39
C SER A 502 -8.50 -8.65 -26.91
N GLN A 503 -8.75 -8.15 -25.70
CA GLN A 503 -10.10 -8.01 -25.12
C GLN A 503 -10.75 -6.64 -25.34
N ALA A 504 -10.06 -5.70 -26.01
CA ALA A 504 -10.68 -4.46 -26.46
C ALA A 504 -11.60 -4.77 -27.67
N PRO A 505 -12.93 -4.55 -27.58
CA PRO A 505 -13.81 -4.77 -28.73
C PRO A 505 -13.44 -3.80 -29.86
N ALA A 506 -13.37 -4.31 -31.08
CA ALA A 506 -12.95 -3.55 -32.26
C ALA A 506 -14.06 -2.60 -32.76
N THR A 507 -14.42 -1.60 -31.95
CA THR A 507 -15.42 -0.56 -32.27
C THR A 507 -14.86 0.44 -33.28
N SER A 508 -14.91 0.05 -34.55
CA SER A 508 -14.35 0.78 -35.70
C SER A 508 -15.09 2.08 -36.08
N HIS A 509 -15.70 2.80 -35.14
CA HIS A 509 -16.42 4.07 -35.34
C HIS A 509 -16.20 5.08 -34.19
N SER A 510 -15.03 5.72 -34.14
CA SER A 510 -14.90 7.10 -33.62
C SER A 510 -13.70 7.80 -34.22
N ARG A 511 -13.90 8.48 -35.36
CA ARG A 511 -12.87 9.28 -36.05
C ARG A 511 -13.41 10.61 -36.60
N ARG A 512 -14.18 11.32 -35.76
CA ARG A 512 -14.61 12.72 -35.88
C ARG A 512 -15.10 13.18 -34.50
N VAL A 513 -15.28 14.49 -34.30
CA VAL A 513 -15.66 15.12 -33.02
C VAL A 513 -14.59 15.01 -31.92
N ALA A 514 -13.40 15.56 -32.23
CA ALA A 514 -12.41 16.00 -31.24
C ALA A 514 -11.63 17.21 -31.79
N ALA A 515 -12.38 18.15 -32.39
CA ALA A 515 -11.93 19.49 -32.75
C ALA A 515 -12.79 20.49 -31.96
N ASP A 516 -12.32 21.73 -31.84
CA ASP A 516 -12.99 22.84 -31.17
C ASP A 516 -13.19 22.72 -29.65
N THR A 517 -12.07 22.75 -28.91
CA THR A 517 -11.82 23.73 -27.80
C THR A 517 -10.34 23.72 -27.37
N ALA A 518 -9.46 24.27 -28.22
CA ALA A 518 -8.03 24.44 -27.88
C ALA A 518 -7.49 25.76 -28.48
N GLY A 519 -7.90 26.88 -27.89
CA GLY A 519 -7.58 28.22 -28.39
C GLY A 519 -6.12 28.65 -28.19
N SER A 520 -5.35 28.66 -29.29
CA SER A 520 -4.22 29.55 -29.53
C SER A 520 -3.07 29.62 -28.49
N ARG A 521 -1.99 28.86 -28.75
CA ARG A 521 -0.68 29.51 -28.89
C ARG A 521 0.13 29.00 -30.08
N LYS A 522 -0.13 29.64 -31.22
CA LYS A 522 0.71 29.77 -32.41
C LYS A 522 2.15 30.23 -32.06
N ASP A 523 3.19 30.02 -32.89
CA ASP A 523 3.30 29.38 -34.22
C ASP A 523 4.79 29.05 -34.51
N ARG A 524 5.09 27.88 -35.13
CA ARG A 524 6.07 27.67 -36.25
C ARG A 524 7.60 27.69 -36.00
N TYR A 525 8.46 27.02 -36.80
CA TYR A 525 8.25 26.04 -37.89
C TYR A 525 9.47 25.10 -38.15
N HIS A 526 9.20 24.02 -38.89
CA HIS A 526 9.96 23.25 -39.89
C HIS A 526 11.41 23.63 -40.33
N SER A 527 12.21 22.78 -41.01
CA SER A 527 12.29 21.29 -41.19
C SER A 527 13.45 20.95 -42.19
N TYR A 528 13.79 19.66 -42.34
CA TYR A 528 14.61 19.00 -43.39
C TYR A 528 16.15 19.16 -43.45
N LYS A 529 16.79 17.99 -43.71
CA LYS A 529 17.99 17.61 -44.53
C LYS A 529 18.90 18.74 -45.09
N GLN A 530 20.22 18.57 -45.30
CA GLN A 530 20.95 17.34 -45.66
C GLN A 530 22.48 17.34 -45.27
N GLN A 531 23.34 16.72 -46.10
CA GLN A 531 24.68 16.18 -45.78
C GLN A 531 25.86 17.17 -45.80
N ARG A 532 27.00 16.67 -45.28
CA ARG A 532 28.35 17.25 -45.35
C ARG A 532 28.80 17.57 -46.78
N HIS A 533 29.45 18.71 -46.98
CA HIS A 533 30.91 18.84 -47.17
C HIS A 533 31.26 20.34 -47.08
N GLY A 534 32.55 20.71 -46.98
CA GLY A 534 32.95 22.12 -46.86
C GLY A 534 34.24 22.43 -47.61
N ASP A 535 34.48 23.72 -47.83
CA ASP A 535 35.81 24.29 -48.07
C ASP A 535 35.85 25.78 -47.66
N ARG A 536 37.03 26.40 -47.82
CA ARG A 536 37.49 27.71 -47.33
C ARG A 536 36.58 28.93 -47.61
N GLY A 537 36.43 29.76 -46.57
CA GLY A 537 37.18 31.03 -46.50
C GLY A 537 36.51 32.36 -46.90
N GLY A 538 36.33 33.24 -45.89
CA GLY A 538 36.65 34.68 -45.96
C GLY A 538 35.64 35.68 -46.56
N GLY A 539 35.63 36.89 -46.00
CA GLY A 539 35.25 38.13 -46.71
C GLY A 539 33.85 38.74 -46.47
N HIS A 540 33.80 39.90 -45.81
CA HIS A 540 32.72 40.90 -45.92
C HIS A 540 33.06 41.94 -47.04
N PRO A 541 32.26 43.00 -47.32
CA PRO A 541 30.86 43.10 -47.83
C PRO A 541 30.84 44.06 -49.09
N PRO A 542 29.90 45.03 -49.37
CA PRO A 542 28.45 45.12 -49.08
C PRO A 542 27.32 45.36 -50.16
N PRO A 543 27.33 46.28 -51.17
CA PRO A 543 26.40 47.42 -51.03
C PRO A 543 25.32 47.75 -52.11
N LYS A 544 24.12 48.05 -51.60
CA LYS A 544 23.19 49.18 -51.93
C LYS A 544 22.76 49.46 -53.40
N ARG A 545 21.43 49.39 -53.66
CA ARG A 545 20.50 50.50 -54.04
C ARG A 545 19.08 49.92 -54.28
N ARG A 546 17.98 50.46 -53.70
CA ARG A 546 17.12 51.60 -54.14
C ARG A 546 16.62 51.51 -55.60
N ARG A 547 15.40 51.93 -55.99
CA ARG A 547 14.06 52.20 -55.37
C ARG A 547 13.26 52.98 -56.44
N ARG A 548 12.08 52.52 -56.88
CA ARG A 548 10.98 53.27 -57.59
C ARG A 548 9.94 52.25 -58.08
N ASP A 549 8.66 52.55 -58.31
CA ASP A 549 7.71 53.52 -57.74
C ASP A 549 6.29 52.94 -57.99
N ALA A 550 5.25 53.40 -57.28
CA ALA A 550 3.85 53.00 -57.52
C ALA A 550 3.23 53.79 -58.70
N PRO A 551 1.95 53.56 -59.09
CA PRO A 551 0.86 54.24 -58.38
C PRO A 551 -0.54 53.57 -58.42
N GLN A 552 -1.52 54.24 -57.79
CA GLN A 552 -2.98 54.12 -57.92
C GLN A 552 -3.65 52.84 -57.33
N LYS A 553 -4.78 52.94 -56.62
CA LYS A 553 -5.60 54.12 -56.22
C LYS A 553 -5.81 54.13 -54.71
#